data_AF-A0A7V9GGP7-F1
#
_entry.id   AF-A0A7V9GGP7-F1
#
_cell.length_a   1.000
_cell.length_b   1.000
_cell.length_c   1.000
_cell.angle_alpha   90.00
_cell.angle_beta   90.00
_cell.angle_gamma   90.00
#
_symmetry.space_group_name_H-M   'P 1'
#
loop_
_entity.id
_entity.type
_entity.pdbx_description
1 polymer ?
#
loop_
_entity_poly.entity_id
_entity_poly.type
_entity_poly.pdbx_seq_one_letter_code
_entity_poly.pdbx_strand_id
1 'polypeptide(L)'
;MLAIKEDLGIDILHKCGGNAMCTTCRVQFEVGEPSRMTEAERERLTERELLGQARLSCQIPCEGEMVVKPLMTVSSSGTDSPGARPTDEITPEPRWIDL
;
A
#
# COMPACT_ATOMS: atom_id res chain seq x y z
N MET A 1 -3.54 -5.69 7.32
CA MET A 1 -2.88 -4.86 6.30
C MET A 1 -1.98 -5.74 5.45
N LEU A 2 -1.93 -5.55 4.13
CA LEU A 2 -0.91 -6.12 3.24
C LEU A 2 0.42 -5.39 3.46
N ALA A 3 0.99 -5.60 4.64
CA ALA A 3 2.42 -5.49 4.82
C ALA A 3 2.98 -6.65 4.02
N ILE A 4 3.41 -6.37 2.78
CA ILE A 4 4.28 -7.29 2.04
C ILE A 4 5.35 -7.67 3.05
N LYS A 5 5.28 -8.91 3.56
CA LYS A 5 6.00 -9.25 4.77
C LYS A 5 7.46 -8.95 4.49
N GLU A 6 8.10 -8.19 5.37
CA GLU A 6 9.54 -8.00 5.33
C GLU A 6 10.27 -9.38 5.30
N ASP A 7 9.62 -10.45 5.79
CA ASP A 7 10.03 -11.85 5.63
C ASP A 7 10.22 -12.34 4.18
N LEU A 8 9.55 -11.75 3.18
CA LEU A 8 9.79 -12.05 1.76
C LEU A 8 11.03 -11.30 1.22
N GLY A 9 11.72 -10.52 2.05
CA GLY A 9 12.87 -9.72 1.68
C GLY A 9 12.53 -8.50 0.82
N ILE A 10 11.25 -8.13 0.75
CA ILE A 10 10.79 -6.98 -0.03
C ILE A 10 10.78 -5.74 0.85
N ASP A 11 11.68 -4.82 0.54
CA ASP A 11 11.94 -3.56 1.22
C ASP A 11 11.00 -2.43 0.73
N ILE A 12 9.68 -2.66 0.77
CA ILE A 12 8.70 -1.65 0.35
C ILE A 12 8.69 -0.44 1.29
N LEU A 13 8.63 0.78 0.73
CA LEU A 13 8.61 1.99 1.54
C LEU A 13 7.25 2.22 2.20
N HIS A 14 7.26 2.59 3.47
CA HIS A 14 6.07 2.90 4.26
C HIS A 14 6.32 4.12 5.17
N LYS A 15 6.78 5.23 4.58
CA LYS A 15 7.26 6.41 5.32
C LYS A 15 6.26 6.98 6.33
N CYS A 16 4.95 6.86 6.07
CA CYS A 16 3.92 7.34 6.99
C CYS A 16 3.45 6.33 8.05
N GLY A 17 4.05 5.14 8.12
CA GLY A 17 3.58 4.09 9.04
C GLY A 17 2.22 3.49 8.68
N GLY A 18 1.82 3.56 7.42
CA GLY A 18 0.57 2.96 6.94
C GLY A 18 -0.70 3.77 7.11
N ASN A 19 -0.61 5.03 7.53
CA ASN A 19 -1.75 5.92 7.83
C ASN A 19 -2.44 6.56 6.60
N ALA A 20 -2.27 6.01 5.39
CA ALA A 20 -2.71 6.63 4.14
C ALA A 20 -2.21 8.08 3.90
N MET A 21 -1.17 8.53 4.61
CA MET A 21 -0.62 9.89 4.51
C MET A 21 0.52 10.02 3.49
N CYS A 22 0.96 8.92 2.88
CA CYS A 22 1.98 8.90 1.82
C CYS A 22 1.54 8.00 0.66
N THR A 23 2.34 7.95 -0.39
CA THR A 23 2.13 7.05 -1.54
C THR A 23 3.36 6.19 -1.84
N THR A 24 4.22 5.98 -0.84
CA THR A 24 5.46 5.21 -1.01
C THR A 24 5.22 3.70 -0.95
N CYS A 25 4.13 3.26 -0.31
CA CYS A 25 3.72 1.85 -0.24
C CYS A 25 2.96 1.39 -1.48
N ARG A 26 3.18 2.07 -2.61
CA ARG A 26 2.42 1.83 -3.83
C ARG A 26 2.83 0.52 -4.49
N VAL A 27 1.82 -0.24 -4.90
CA VAL A 27 1.93 -1.54 -5.54
C VAL A 27 1.03 -1.61 -6.76
N GLN A 28 1.32 -2.53 -7.66
CA GLN A 28 0.44 -2.92 -8.75
C GLN A 28 0.00 -4.37 -8.54
N PHE A 29 -1.27 -4.68 -8.77
CA PHE A 29 -1.73 -6.06 -8.73
C PHE A 29 -1.45 -6.77 -10.05
N GLU A 30 -1.00 -8.01 -9.94
CA GLU A 30 -0.92 -8.96 -11.04
C GLU A 30 -2.04 -10.00 -10.93
N VAL A 31 -2.40 -10.41 -9.70
CA VAL A 31 -3.48 -11.36 -9.40
C VAL A 31 -4.18 -10.96 -8.10
N GLY A 32 -5.49 -11.18 -8.03
CA GLY A 32 -6.26 -11.05 -6.79
C GLY A 32 -6.52 -9.61 -6.36
N GLU A 33 -6.64 -8.66 -7.30
CA GLU A 33 -7.00 -7.28 -6.95
C GLU A 33 -8.39 -7.22 -6.30
N PRO A 34 -8.51 -6.65 -5.08
CA PRO A 34 -9.81 -6.49 -4.45
C PRO A 34 -10.69 -5.53 -5.26
N SER A 35 -11.98 -5.87 -5.40
CA SER A 35 -12.99 -5.03 -6.05
C SER A 35 -13.42 -3.82 -5.21
N ARG A 36 -12.76 -3.59 -4.07
CA ARG A 36 -13.02 -2.49 -3.15
C ARG A 36 -11.72 -1.76 -2.80
N MET A 37 -11.86 -0.50 -2.44
CA MET A 37 -10.80 0.40 -2.05
C MET A 37 -11.23 1.15 -0.79
N THR A 38 -10.29 1.67 0.03
CA THR A 38 -10.68 2.58 1.12
C THR A 38 -10.83 4.00 0.59
N GLU A 39 -11.74 4.78 1.18
CA GLU A 39 -11.90 6.19 0.84
C GLU A 39 -10.57 6.96 0.99
N ALA A 40 -9.83 6.70 2.07
CA ALA A 40 -8.51 7.29 2.31
C ALA A 40 -7.48 6.92 1.22
N GLU A 41 -7.50 5.66 0.73
CA GLU A 41 -6.67 5.24 -0.39
C GLU A 41 -7.03 6.03 -1.66
N ARG A 42 -8.31 6.11 -2.01
CA ARG A 42 -8.79 6.82 -3.20
C ARG A 42 -8.40 8.29 -3.17
N GLU A 43 -8.66 8.97 -2.05
CA GLU A 43 -8.34 10.39 -1.87
C GLU A 43 -6.85 10.64 -2.05
N ARG A 44 -6.00 9.84 -1.39
CA ARG A 44 -4.55 10.03 -1.45
C ARG A 44 -3.97 9.73 -2.83
N LEU A 45 -4.49 8.71 -3.51
CA LEU A 45 -4.10 8.40 -4.89
C LEU A 45 -4.58 9.48 -5.86
N THR A 46 -5.78 10.03 -5.67
CA THR A 46 -6.32 11.12 -6.51
C THR A 46 -5.48 12.38 -6.36
N GLU A 47 -5.16 12.79 -5.13
CA GLU A 47 -4.34 13.97 -4.83
C GLU A 47 -2.94 13.89 -5.46
N ARG A 48 -2.41 12.67 -5.62
CA ARG A 48 -1.09 12.41 -6.21
C ARG A 48 -1.14 12.02 -7.69
N GLU A 49 -2.32 12.06 -8.32
CA GLU A 49 -2.54 11.66 -9.72
C GLU A 49 -2.11 10.21 -10.01
N LEU A 50 -2.18 9.33 -9.00
CA LEU A 50 -1.82 7.91 -9.06
C LEU A 50 -3.04 6.97 -9.10
N LEU A 51 -4.26 7.51 -9.03
CA LEU A 51 -5.48 6.73 -9.11
C LEU A 51 -5.54 5.98 -10.45
N GLY A 52 -5.78 4.67 -10.41
CA GLY A 52 -5.78 3.78 -11.58
C GLY A 52 -4.39 3.35 -12.07
N GLN A 53 -3.31 3.89 -11.51
CA GLN A 53 -1.94 3.47 -11.83
C GLN A 53 -1.34 2.56 -10.75
N ALA A 54 -1.75 2.76 -9.50
CA ALA A 54 -1.25 2.00 -8.37
C ALA A 54 -2.31 1.88 -7.28
N ARG A 55 -2.06 0.95 -6.36
CA ARG A 55 -2.82 0.73 -5.13
C ARG A 55 -1.90 0.92 -3.93
N LEU A 56 -2.42 1.28 -2.77
CA LEU A 56 -1.63 1.46 -1.55
C LEU A 56 -1.67 0.20 -0.71
N SER A 57 -0.54 -0.52 -0.61
CA SER A 57 -0.48 -1.80 0.13
C SER A 57 -0.90 -1.66 1.58
N CYS A 58 -0.72 -0.48 2.18
CA CYS A 58 -1.15 -0.21 3.55
C CYS A 58 -2.66 -0.10 3.76
N GLN A 59 -3.44 -0.01 2.69
CA GLN A 59 -4.90 0.11 2.72
C GLN A 59 -5.60 -1.12 2.16
N ILE A 60 -4.84 -2.16 1.83
CA ILE A 60 -5.35 -3.40 1.25
C ILE A 60 -5.44 -4.46 2.35
N PRO A 61 -6.60 -5.15 2.49
CA PRO A 61 -6.72 -6.29 3.38
C PRO A 61 -6.08 -7.53 2.74
N CYS A 62 -5.44 -8.37 3.55
CA CYS A 62 -4.89 -9.66 3.09
C CYS A 62 -6.01 -10.69 2.93
N GLU A 63 -6.68 -10.72 1.78
CA GLU A 63 -7.78 -11.64 1.50
C GLU A 63 -7.46 -12.52 0.29
N GLY A 64 -7.39 -13.83 0.51
CA GLY A 64 -7.12 -14.81 -0.55
C GLY A 64 -5.68 -14.75 -1.09
N GLU A 65 -5.51 -15.31 -2.29
CA GLU A 65 -4.25 -15.26 -3.02
C GLU A 65 -4.14 -13.94 -3.79
N MET A 66 -3.07 -13.20 -3.51
CA MET A 66 -2.79 -11.93 -4.18
C MET A 66 -1.33 -11.90 -4.59
N VAL A 67 -1.10 -11.50 -5.83
CA VAL A 67 0.24 -11.26 -6.37
C VAL A 67 0.33 -9.78 -6.67
N VAL A 68 1.26 -9.11 -6.00
CA VAL A 68 1.49 -7.67 -6.13
C VAL A 68 2.94 -7.38 -6.42
N LYS A 69 3.17 -6.34 -7.21
CA LYS A 69 4.49 -5.82 -7.53
C LYS A 69 4.70 -4.48 -6.82
N PRO A 70 5.71 -4.36 -5.95
CA PRO A 70 6.12 -3.07 -5.38
C PRO A 70 6.60 -2.12 -6.48
N LEU A 71 6.11 -0.88 -6.46
CA LEU A 71 6.55 0.17 -7.38
C LEU A 71 7.53 1.16 -6.74
N MET A 72 7.77 1.05 -5.43
CA MET A 72 8.75 1.86 -4.72
C MET A 72 9.32 1.11 -3.53
N THR A 73 10.63 0.88 -3.55
CA THR A 73 11.39 0.18 -2.51
C THR A 73 12.54 1.01 -1.96
N VAL A 74 13.05 0.67 -0.77
CA VAL A 74 14.23 1.29 -0.15
C VAL A 74 15.40 1.29 -1.13
N SER A 75 15.72 0.12 -1.69
CA SER A 75 16.77 -0.11 -2.69
C SER A 75 16.64 0.79 -3.92
N SER A 76 15.41 0.99 -4.41
CA SER A 76 15.15 1.83 -5.59
C SER A 76 15.18 3.34 -5.29
N SER A 77 14.95 3.72 -4.04
CA SER A 77 14.74 5.11 -3.62
C SER A 77 15.97 5.78 -3.02
N GLY A 78 17.03 5.03 -2.75
CA GLY A 78 18.25 5.52 -2.10
C GLY A 78 18.02 6.05 -0.68
N THR A 79 16.93 5.62 -0.02
CA THR A 79 16.65 5.97 1.38
C THR A 79 17.27 4.90 2.29
N ASP A 80 17.78 5.26 3.48
CA ASP A 80 18.39 4.28 4.41
C ASP A 80 17.39 3.46 5.23
N SER A 81 16.09 3.79 5.16
CA SER A 81 15.04 3.15 5.96
C SER A 81 13.69 3.15 5.24
N PRO A 82 12.90 2.05 5.36
CA PRO A 82 11.56 1.99 4.79
C PRO A 82 10.55 2.92 5.49
N GLY A 83 10.81 3.33 6.74
CA GLY A 83 9.92 4.13 7.56
C GLY A 83 9.50 3.43 8.85
N ALA A 84 8.48 3.97 9.53
CA ALA A 84 7.92 3.33 10.72
C ALA A 84 7.10 2.10 10.33
N ARG A 85 7.29 0.96 11.02
CA ARG A 85 6.53 -0.25 10.74
C ARG A 85 5.01 0.03 10.86
N PRO A 86 4.21 -0.25 9.82
CA PRO A 86 2.76 -0.13 9.90
C PRO A 86 2.13 -1.12 10.88
N THR A 87 0.97 -0.76 11.43
CA THR A 87 0.16 -1.67 12.25
C THR A 87 -0.42 -2.80 11.41
N ASP A 88 -0.77 -3.91 12.06
CA ASP A 88 -1.43 -5.02 11.37
C ASP A 88 -2.87 -4.65 10.92
N GLU A 89 -3.47 -3.67 11.59
CA GLU A 89 -4.77 -3.09 11.25
C GLU A 89 -4.64 -1.92 10.27
N ILE A 90 -5.62 -1.77 9.37
CA ILE A 90 -5.68 -0.65 8.43
C ILE A 90 -6.03 0.62 9.20
N THR A 91 -5.19 1.66 9.06
CA THR A 91 -5.38 2.96 9.69
C THR A 91 -5.40 4.06 8.60
N PRO A 92 -6.30 5.05 8.66
CA PRO A 92 -7.44 5.19 9.59
C PRO A 92 -8.48 4.08 9.40
N GLU A 93 -9.50 4.03 10.27
CA GLU A 93 -10.60 3.07 10.16
C GLU A 93 -11.15 3.03 8.72
N PRO A 94 -11.14 1.87 8.07
CA PRO A 94 -11.39 1.80 6.63
C PRO A 94 -12.87 2.01 6.32
N ARG A 95 -13.16 3.08 5.57
CA ARG A 95 -14.43 3.25 4.86
C ARG A 95 -14.30 2.67 3.47
N TRP A 96 -14.97 1.57 3.21
CA TRP A 96 -14.89 0.85 1.93
C TRP A 96 -15.80 1.47 0.87
N ILE A 97 -15.27 1.56 -0.34
CA ILE A 97 -15.97 1.97 -1.55
C ILE A 97 -15.73 0.92 -2.64
N ASP A 98 -16.71 0.73 -3.51
CA ASP A 98 -16.57 -0.13 -4.68
C ASP A 98 -15.76 0.58 -5.78
N LEU A 99 -14.97 -0.20 -6.52
CA LEU A 99 -14.12 0.27 -7.62
C LEU A 99 -14.87 0.43 -8.94
#